data_AF-A0ABD2YRA2-F1
#
_entry.id   AF-A0ABD2YRA2-F1
#
_cell.length_a   1.000
_cell.length_b   1.000
_cell.length_c   1.000
_cell.angle_alpha   90.00
_cell.angle_beta   90.00
_cell.angle_gamma   90.00
#
_symmetry.space_group_name_H-M   'P 1'
#
loop_
_entity.id
_entity.type
_entity.pdbx_description
1 polymer ?
#
loop_
_entity_poly.entity_id
_entity_poly.type
_entity_poly.pdbx_seq_one_letter_code
_entity_poly.pdbx_strand_id
1 'polypeptide(L)'
;MAIKQWILHDWSDEECVKILKNCKEAIPSKDKGGKVIIIDMVMKNQPEGDDSDDKAIETQLFFDMLMMVLTKGRERNEKEWAKLFFEAGFSGYKINPVFGLRSLIEIEPKSLTPFSLATPIATILLFSSPSHPIIVGLED
;
A
#
# COMPACT_ATOMS: atom_id res chain seq x y z
N MET A 1 -0.64 9.98 -9.09
CA MET A 1 0.32 8.86 -9.17
C MET A 1 1.59 9.28 -8.44
N ALA A 2 2.24 8.37 -7.70
CA ALA A 2 3.55 8.60 -7.09
C ALA A 2 4.53 7.51 -7.55
N ILE A 3 5.81 7.85 -7.71
CA ILE A 3 6.85 6.90 -8.15
C ILE A 3 8.00 6.89 -7.13
N LYS A 4 8.43 5.70 -6.73
CA LYS A 4 9.60 5.45 -5.88
C LYS A 4 10.51 4.44 -6.57
N GLN A 5 11.61 4.91 -7.14
CA GLN A 5 12.55 4.06 -7.86
C GLN A 5 13.80 3.85 -7.03
N TRP A 6 13.99 2.61 -6.57
CA TRP A 6 15.22 2.15 -5.90
C TRP A 6 15.57 3.03 -4.69
N ILE A 7 14.58 3.19 -3.81
CA ILE A 7 14.67 4.01 -2.59
C ILE A 7 14.23 3.21 -1.37
N LEU A 8 13.22 2.33 -1.49
CA LEU A 8 12.57 1.77 -0.31
C LEU A 8 13.41 0.67 0.37
N HIS A 9 14.37 0.08 -0.32
CA HIS A 9 15.36 -0.80 0.30
C HIS A 9 16.31 -0.07 1.28
N ASP A 10 16.45 1.26 1.22
CA ASP A 10 17.35 2.03 2.10
C ASP A 10 16.78 2.23 3.51
N TRP A 11 15.46 2.07 3.66
CA TRP A 11 14.69 2.46 4.84
C TRP A 11 14.26 1.24 5.64
N SER A 12 14.13 1.41 6.96
CA SER A 12 13.53 0.37 7.81
C SER A 12 12.07 0.12 7.42
N ASP A 13 11.49 -0.98 7.89
CA ASP A 13 10.08 -1.29 7.64
C ASP A 13 9.14 -0.18 8.15
N GLU A 14 9.41 0.36 9.35
CA GLU A 14 8.63 1.45 9.94
C GLU A 14 8.73 2.75 9.13
N GLU A 15 9.92 3.05 8.61
CA GLU A 15 10.17 4.21 7.76
C GLU A 15 9.49 4.03 6.39
N CYS A 16 9.56 2.83 5.80
CA CYS A 16 8.83 2.47 4.59
C CYS A 16 7.33 2.67 4.75
N VAL A 17 6.72 2.17 5.83
CA VAL A 17 5.29 2.36 6.10
C VAL A 17 4.93 3.83 6.20
N LYS A 18 5.74 4.66 6.86
CA LYS A 18 5.54 6.11 6.93
C LYS A 18 5.58 6.76 5.54
N ILE A 19 6.59 6.42 4.73
CA ILE A 19 6.73 6.92 3.35
C ILE A 19 5.51 6.54 2.51
N LEU A 20 5.07 5.29 2.61
CA LEU A 20 3.93 4.76 1.86
C LEU A 20 2.61 5.41 2.29
N LYS A 21 2.40 5.68 3.59
CA LYS A 21 1.25 6.44 4.09
C LYS A 21 1.22 7.86 3.50
N ASN A 22 2.35 8.56 3.49
CA ASN A 22 2.44 9.88 2.88
C ASN A 22 2.14 9.83 1.37
N CYS A 23 2.64 8.79 0.67
CA CYS A 23 2.32 8.61 -0.75
C CYS A 23 0.83 8.38 -0.97
N LYS A 24 0.18 7.61 -0.10
CA LYS A 24 -1.27 7.34 -0.16
C LYS A 24 -2.08 8.63 0.00
N GLU A 25 -1.70 9.51 0.93
CA GLU A 25 -2.35 10.81 1.13
C GLU A 25 -2.17 11.75 -0.06
N ALA A 26 -1.04 11.64 -0.77
CA ALA A 26 -0.71 12.49 -1.90
C ALA A 26 -1.31 12.03 -3.25
N ILE A 27 -1.92 10.84 -3.33
CA ILE A 27 -2.52 10.33 -4.56
C ILE A 27 -4.06 10.35 -4.52
N PRO A 28 -4.73 10.41 -5.69
CA PRO A 28 -6.18 10.22 -5.75
C PRO A 28 -6.64 8.85 -5.23
N SER A 29 -7.94 8.69 -5.06
CA SER A 29 -8.57 7.39 -4.80
C SER A 29 -8.38 6.42 -5.99
N LYS A 30 -8.60 5.12 -5.75
CA LYS A 30 -8.45 4.09 -6.80
C LYS A 30 -9.40 4.32 -7.98
N ASP A 31 -10.64 4.73 -7.71
CA ASP A 31 -11.65 5.10 -8.72
C ASP A 31 -11.22 6.29 -9.61
N LYS A 32 -10.31 7.14 -9.11
CA LYS A 32 -9.70 8.24 -9.87
C LYS A 32 -8.33 7.89 -10.46
N GLY A 33 -7.99 6.59 -10.52
CA GLY A 33 -6.73 6.10 -11.07
C GLY A 33 -5.52 6.32 -10.15
N GLY A 34 -5.74 6.51 -8.85
CA GLY A 34 -4.67 6.60 -7.86
C GLY A 34 -3.86 5.31 -7.76
N LYS A 35 -2.54 5.42 -7.87
CA LYS A 35 -1.59 4.34 -7.62
C LYS A 35 -0.22 4.87 -7.24
N VAL A 36 0.53 4.03 -6.51
CA VAL A 36 1.97 4.21 -6.29
C VAL A 36 2.71 3.13 -7.08
N ILE A 37 3.76 3.53 -7.77
CA ILE A 37 4.66 2.64 -8.51
C ILE A 37 5.97 2.60 -7.75
N ILE A 38 6.41 1.39 -7.39
CA ILE A 38 7.69 1.12 -6.77
C ILE A 38 8.51 0.32 -7.77
N ILE A 39 9.77 0.70 -7.98
CA ILE A 39 10.72 -0.10 -8.75
C ILE A 39 11.84 -0.49 -7.81
N ASP A 40 11.80 -1.72 -7.31
CA ASP A 40 12.77 -2.24 -6.35
C ASP A 40 12.96 -3.75 -6.50
N MET A 41 13.96 -4.33 -5.83
CA MET A 41 14.16 -5.77 -5.86
C MET A 41 13.08 -6.49 -5.04
N VAL A 42 12.68 -7.66 -5.55
CA VAL A 42 11.83 -8.60 -4.82
C VAL A 42 12.61 -9.90 -4.72
N MET A 43 13.09 -10.18 -3.51
CA MET A 43 13.87 -11.38 -3.23
C MET A 43 13.05 -12.62 -3.55
N LYS A 44 13.61 -13.52 -4.35
CA LYS A 44 12.98 -14.82 -4.62
C LYS A 44 13.19 -15.70 -3.39
N ASN A 45 12.11 -16.34 -2.94
CA ASN A 45 12.24 -17.46 -2.00
C ASN A 45 12.48 -18.71 -2.85
N GLN A 46 13.67 -19.33 -2.78
CA GLN A 46 13.90 -20.61 -3.45
C GLN A 46 12.98 -21.68 -2.85
N PRO A 47 12.16 -22.38 -3.65
CA PRO A 47 11.71 -23.71 -3.29
C PRO A 47 12.93 -24.63 -3.27
N GLU A 48 13.01 -25.54 -2.29
CA GLU A 48 14.04 -26.59 -2.32
C GLU A 48 13.94 -27.38 -3.63
N GLY A 49 15.03 -27.42 -4.41
CA GLY A 49 15.14 -28.19 -5.65
C GLY A 49 14.81 -27.45 -6.96
N ASP A 50 14.72 -26.12 -6.96
CA ASP A 50 14.60 -25.32 -8.19
C ASP A 50 15.98 -24.84 -8.69
N ASP A 51 16.41 -25.33 -9.85
CA ASP A 51 17.64 -24.93 -10.59
C ASP A 51 17.54 -23.50 -11.17
N SER A 52 16.89 -22.60 -10.43
CA SER A 52 16.86 -21.17 -10.71
C SER A 52 18.28 -20.62 -10.85
N ASP A 53 18.47 -19.66 -11.77
CA ASP A 53 19.76 -19.04 -12.13
C ASP A 53 20.56 -18.59 -10.88
N ASP A 54 21.48 -19.44 -10.43
CA ASP A 54 22.26 -19.30 -9.19
C ASP A 54 22.90 -17.91 -9.07
N LYS A 55 23.30 -17.32 -10.20
CA LYS A 55 23.94 -16.01 -10.25
C LYS A 55 22.99 -14.87 -9.88
N ALA A 56 21.73 -14.96 -10.27
CA ALA A 56 20.74 -13.94 -9.92
C ALA A 56 20.48 -13.91 -8.42
N ILE A 57 20.47 -15.09 -7.79
CA ILE A 57 20.28 -15.26 -6.34
C ILE A 57 21.52 -14.79 -5.59
N GLU A 58 22.72 -15.19 -6.03
CA GLU A 58 23.98 -14.70 -5.48
C GLU A 58 24.04 -13.17 -5.52
N THR A 59 23.63 -12.56 -6.64
CA THR A 59 23.62 -11.10 -6.78
C THR A 59 22.58 -10.46 -5.85
N GLN A 60 21.39 -11.04 -5.72
CA GLN A 60 20.36 -10.58 -4.79
C GLN A 60 20.85 -10.61 -3.33
N LEU A 61 21.52 -11.70 -2.92
CA LEU A 61 22.13 -11.81 -1.59
C LEU A 61 23.27 -10.80 -1.39
N PHE A 62 24.07 -10.55 -2.43
CA PHE A 62 25.12 -9.53 -2.38
C PHE A 62 24.55 -8.12 -2.12
N PHE A 63 23.44 -7.78 -2.77
CA PHE A 63 22.75 -6.52 -2.50
C PHE A 63 22.14 -6.47 -1.11
N ASP A 64 21.55 -7.54 -0.61
CA ASP A 64 21.01 -7.57 0.76
C ASP A 64 22.12 -7.34 1.81
N MET A 65 23.29 -7.97 1.62
CA MET A 65 24.47 -7.67 2.44
C MET A 65 24.92 -6.21 2.32
N LEU A 66 24.90 -5.65 1.11
CA LEU A 66 25.24 -4.24 0.90
C LEU A 66 24.29 -3.31 1.66
N MET A 67 22.98 -3.60 1.62
CA MET A 67 21.97 -2.82 2.34
C MET A 67 22.15 -2.90 3.85
N MET A 68 22.49 -4.08 4.37
CA MET A 68 22.81 -4.28 5.78
C MET A 68 24.00 -3.44 6.27
N VAL A 69 24.98 -3.19 5.39
CA VAL A 69 26.20 -2.43 5.74
C VAL A 69 25.99 -0.91 5.57
N LEU A 70 25.29 -0.49 4.51
CA LEU A 70 25.23 0.92 4.11
C LEU A 70 23.99 1.67 4.62
N THR A 71 22.93 0.94 4.99
CA THR A 71 21.61 1.54 5.21
C THR A 71 20.95 1.00 6.49
N LYS A 72 19.74 1.47 6.80
CA LYS A 72 18.88 0.87 7.83
C LYS A 72 17.85 -0.10 7.25
N GLY A 73 17.85 -0.26 5.93
CA GLY A 73 16.92 -1.13 5.23
C GLY A 73 17.57 -2.46 4.85
N ARG A 74 16.88 -3.14 3.94
CA ARG A 74 17.18 -4.50 3.49
C ARG A 74 16.41 -4.80 2.22
N GLU A 75 16.86 -5.82 1.51
CA GLU A 75 16.07 -6.39 0.43
C GLU A 75 14.91 -7.21 1.02
N ARG A 76 13.78 -7.19 0.31
CA ARG A 76 12.52 -7.77 0.79
C ARG A 76 11.97 -8.78 -0.20
N ASN A 77 11.47 -9.89 0.32
CA ASN A 77 10.67 -10.81 -0.48
C ASN A 77 9.22 -10.29 -0.66
N GLU A 78 8.45 -10.97 -1.51
CA GLU A 78 7.07 -10.55 -1.80
C GLU A 78 6.18 -10.47 -0.56
N LYS A 79 6.33 -11.40 0.40
CA LYS A 79 5.51 -11.43 1.63
C LYS A 79 5.81 -10.22 2.51
N GLU A 80 7.08 -9.85 2.63
CA GLU A 80 7.52 -8.67 3.38
C GLU A 80 7.04 -7.39 2.72
N TRP A 81 7.17 -7.27 1.40
CA TRP A 81 6.59 -6.15 0.64
C TRP A 81 5.08 -6.02 0.85
N ALA A 82 4.34 -7.11 0.70
CA ALA A 82 2.90 -7.14 0.91
C ALA A 82 2.50 -6.65 2.31
N LYS A 83 3.24 -7.08 3.34
CA LYS A 83 3.02 -6.62 4.72
C LYS A 83 3.09 -5.10 4.82
N LEU A 84 4.14 -4.47 4.27
CA LEU A 84 4.30 -3.01 4.29
C LEU A 84 3.14 -2.29 3.59
N PHE A 85 2.69 -2.82 2.44
CA PHE A 85 1.60 -2.22 1.68
C PHE A 85 0.29 -2.24 2.47
N PHE A 86 -0.04 -3.38 3.07
CA PHE A 86 -1.26 -3.51 3.88
C PHE A 86 -1.19 -2.70 5.17
N GLU A 87 -0.04 -2.62 5.82
CA GLU A 87 0.16 -1.80 7.01
C GLU A 87 0.09 -0.29 6.72
N ALA A 88 0.53 0.13 5.52
CA ALA A 88 0.32 1.47 5.00
C ALA A 88 -1.14 1.74 4.54
N GLY A 89 -1.99 0.70 4.56
CA GLY A 89 -3.43 0.80 4.30
C GLY A 89 -3.80 0.78 2.81
N PHE A 90 -2.94 0.25 1.95
CA PHE A 90 -3.28 -0.08 0.56
C PHE A 90 -4.17 -1.34 0.54
N SER A 91 -4.89 -1.57 -0.56
CA SER A 91 -5.85 -2.68 -0.70
C SER A 91 -5.46 -3.74 -1.71
N GLY A 92 -4.46 -3.48 -2.54
CA GLY A 92 -4.02 -4.42 -3.56
C GLY A 92 -2.65 -4.04 -4.09
N TYR A 93 -1.98 -5.02 -4.68
CA TYR A 93 -0.71 -4.85 -5.34
C TYR A 93 -0.55 -5.82 -6.52
N LYS A 94 0.35 -5.47 -7.45
CA LYS A 94 0.78 -6.32 -8.57
C LYS A 94 2.29 -6.18 -8.72
N ILE A 95 2.99 -7.31 -8.83
CA ILE A 95 4.45 -7.36 -9.05
C ILE A 95 4.73 -7.89 -10.45
N ASN A 96 5.56 -7.17 -11.22
CA ASN A 96 6.02 -7.59 -12.54
C ASN A 96 7.56 -7.59 -12.55
N PRO A 97 8.24 -8.75 -12.69
CA PRO A 97 9.70 -8.83 -12.75
C PRO A 97 10.21 -8.44 -14.15
N VAL A 98 10.27 -7.14 -14.43
CA VAL A 98 10.54 -6.61 -15.79
C VAL A 98 11.86 -5.85 -15.94
N PHE A 99 12.62 -5.65 -14.85
CA PHE A 99 13.85 -4.83 -14.86
C PHE A 99 15.08 -5.60 -14.37
N GLY A 100 15.34 -6.77 -14.96
CA GLY A 100 16.43 -7.66 -14.54
C GLY A 100 16.17 -8.17 -13.13
N LEU A 101 17.05 -7.81 -12.18
CA LEU A 101 16.89 -8.17 -10.76
C LEU A 101 15.77 -7.40 -10.05
N ARG A 102 15.29 -6.30 -10.64
CA ARG A 102 14.26 -5.43 -10.07
C ARG A 102 12.88 -5.73 -10.65
N SER A 103 11.87 -5.43 -9.85
CA SER A 103 10.47 -5.57 -10.20
C SER A 103 9.79 -4.21 -10.25
N LEU A 104 8.80 -4.10 -11.13
CA LEU A 104 7.81 -3.03 -11.08
C LEU A 104 6.66 -3.50 -10.20
N ILE A 105 6.44 -2.79 -9.09
CA ILE A 105 5.39 -3.07 -8.12
C ILE A 105 4.37 -1.92 -8.19
N GLU A 106 3.15 -2.24 -8.57
CA GLU A 106 2.02 -1.31 -8.51
C GLU A 106 1.24 -1.59 -7.23
N ILE A 107 0.98 -0.56 -6.42
CA ILE A 107 0.12 -0.65 -5.24
C ILE A 107 -1.05 0.33 -5.33
N GLU A 108 -2.22 -0.11 -4.90
CA GLU A 108 -3.49 0.57 -5.10
C GLU A 108 -4.14 0.99 -3.77
N PRO A 109 -4.55 2.26 -3.61
CA PRO A 109 -5.29 2.69 -2.44
C PRO A 109 -6.67 2.04 -2.41
N LYS A 110 -7.37 2.12 -1.26
CA LYS A 110 -8.76 1.69 -1.17
C LYS A 110 -9.64 2.49 -2.13
N SER A 111 -10.60 1.82 -2.76
CA SER A 111 -11.69 2.50 -3.46
C SER A 111 -12.53 3.29 -2.46
N LEU A 112 -12.93 4.50 -2.82
CA LEU A 112 -14.00 5.18 -2.08
C LEU A 112 -15.30 4.46 -2.44
N THR A 113 -15.80 3.61 -1.55
CA THR A 113 -17.18 3.13 -1.73
C THR A 113 -18.12 4.33 -1.57
N PRO A 114 -19.23 4.40 -2.33
CA PRO A 114 -20.18 5.52 -2.23
C PRO A 114 -20.68 5.78 -0.80
N PHE A 115 -20.64 4.74 0.04
CA PHE A 115 -21.09 4.82 1.43
C PHE A 115 -20.14 5.58 2.36
N SER A 116 -18.86 5.74 2.01
CA SER A 116 -17.88 6.43 2.88
C SER A 116 -17.98 7.97 2.79
N LEU A 117 -18.73 8.50 1.83
CA LEU A 117 -18.97 9.94 1.67
C LEU A 117 -20.31 10.39 2.28
N ALA A 118 -21.15 9.47 2.76
CA ALA A 118 -22.38 9.78 3.48
C ALA A 118 -22.11 10.02 4.98
N THR A 119 -21.33 11.04 5.30
CA THR A 119 -21.44 11.75 6.58
C THR A 119 -20.76 13.10 6.43
N PRO A 120 -21.54 14.11 6.07
CA PRO A 120 -21.93 15.06 7.11
C PRO A 120 -23.44 15.35 7.06
N ILE A 121 -24.03 15.73 8.20
CA ILE A 121 -25.31 16.46 8.40
C ILE A 121 -26.45 15.74 9.17
N ALA A 122 -26.37 14.45 9.53
CA ALA A 122 -27.46 13.82 10.30
C ALA A 122 -27.17 13.65 11.82
N THR A 123 -26.80 14.71 12.54
CA THR A 123 -26.81 14.72 14.02
C THR A 123 -27.54 15.95 14.58
N ILE A 124 -28.57 16.42 13.87
CA ILE A 124 -29.47 17.44 14.38
C ILE A 124 -30.88 16.83 14.41
N LEU A 125 -31.37 16.66 15.66
CA LEU A 125 -32.73 16.26 16.09
C LEU A 125 -33.01 14.76 15.94
N LEU A 126 -33.19 13.98 17.02
CA LEU A 126 -34.37 14.02 17.89
C LEU A 126 -34.04 13.57 19.33
N PHE A 127 -33.96 14.50 20.28
CA PHE A 127 -34.49 14.24 21.62
C PHE A 127 -35.92 14.78 21.61
N SER A 128 -36.90 13.93 21.28
CA SER A 128 -38.30 14.23 21.54
C SER A 128 -38.69 13.59 22.87
N SER A 129 -39.10 14.42 23.81
CA SER A 129 -39.66 14.05 25.12
C SER A 129 -40.95 13.20 24.93
N PRO A 130 -41.26 12.23 25.81
CA PRO A 130 -42.36 11.27 25.62
C PRO A 130 -43.79 11.85 25.74
N SER A 131 -43.98 13.17 25.69
CA SER A 131 -45.20 13.79 26.21
C SER A 131 -46.21 14.24 25.17
N HIS A 132 -45.84 14.45 23.89
CA HIS A 132 -46.80 14.89 22.86
C HIS A 132 -46.37 14.44 21.44
N PRO A 133 -47.19 13.69 20.69
CA PRO A 133 -46.94 13.44 19.26
C PRO A 133 -47.41 14.62 18.41
N ILE A 134 -46.53 15.17 17.58
CA ILE A 134 -46.90 16.10 16.50
C ILE A 134 -46.97 15.29 15.19
N ILE A 135 -48.15 15.19 14.59
CA ILE A 135 -48.34 14.66 13.24
C ILE A 135 -47.87 15.76 12.27
N VAL A 136 -46.80 15.51 11.52
CA VAL A 136 -46.42 16.37 10.39
C VAL A 136 -47.06 15.78 9.15
N GLY A 137 -48.09 16.46 8.63
CA GLY A 137 -48.71 16.15 7.34
C GLY A 137 -47.75 16.48 6.21
N LEU A 138 -47.70 15.58 5.22
CA LEU A 138 -47.19 15.88 3.88
C LEU A 138 -48.36 16.57 3.13
N GLU A 139 -48.20 17.82 2.75
CA GLU A 139 -48.95 18.43 1.64
C GLU A 139 -48.00 18.58 0.44
N ASP A 140 -48.61 18.47 -0.74
CA ASP A 140 -48.04 18.14 -2.06
C ASP A 140 -46.84 18.94 -2.57
#